data_AF-A0A0U4CLV0-F1
#
_entry.id   AF-A0A0U4CLV0-F1
#
_cell.length_a   1.000
_cell.length_b   1.000
_cell.length_c   1.000
_cell.angle_alpha   90.00
_cell.angle_beta   90.00
_cell.angle_gamma   90.00
#
_symmetry.space_group_name_H-M   'P 1'
#
loop_
_entity.id
_entity.type
_entity.pdbx_description
1 polymer ?
#
loop_
_entity_poly.entity_id
_entity_poly.type
_entity_poly.pdbx_seq_one_letter_code
_entity_poly.pdbx_strand_id
1 'polypeptide(L)'
;MASLTQKQMESAANKFVDDSQPARTVASSITSSDADRSEKCREAQNALRSAVQSADSALLTGAVINRLNKVSQGKRVTGVWATEAQDSLRASVLFGGAGLDRALKGLVEDTIPELMTFDPAVSKKLRDHSANSITVGQSVDPNQLIDLLLHEGTSPRDVLMKGWISSLTSSSAQSAERVEELASALGVTDATLRQRIAPAKKGGRKTPLQLAFAARNQIAHELDITQPEAEIRRPLEQIRRRRAGAEMTDHVIEMLDVAQLIINDVATRLSKHTGAVT
;
A
#
# COMPACT_ATOMS: atom_id res chain seq x y z
N MET A 1 2.25 -47.09 4.52
CA MET A 1 2.81 -45.92 3.80
C MET A 1 3.39 -46.44 2.49
N ALA A 2 2.81 -46.09 1.34
CA ALA A 2 3.33 -46.53 0.05
C ALA A 2 4.55 -45.68 -0.32
N SER A 3 5.71 -46.33 -0.43
CA SER A 3 6.95 -45.74 -0.91
C SER A 3 6.77 -45.30 -2.37
N LEU A 4 6.89 -44.00 -2.64
CA LEU A 4 6.95 -43.48 -4.01
C LEU A 4 8.21 -44.02 -4.68
N THR A 5 8.05 -44.64 -5.85
CA THR A 5 9.18 -45.16 -6.60
C THR A 5 10.09 -44.02 -7.06
N GLN A 6 11.40 -44.25 -7.15
CA GLN A 6 12.39 -43.26 -7.57
C GLN A 6 12.03 -42.57 -8.90
N LYS A 7 11.45 -43.32 -9.84
CA LYS A 7 10.91 -42.79 -11.11
C LYS A 7 9.75 -41.81 -10.94
N GLN A 8 8.90 -42.00 -9.93
CA GLN A 8 7.84 -41.05 -9.60
C GLN A 8 8.39 -39.77 -8.96
N MET A 9 9.46 -39.88 -8.17
CA MET A 9 10.17 -38.70 -7.65
C MET A 9 10.90 -37.92 -8.74
N GLU A 10 11.60 -38.59 -9.66
CA GLU A 10 12.27 -37.96 -10.81
C GLU A 10 11.26 -37.35 -11.81
N SER A 11 10.14 -38.04 -12.06
CA SER A 11 9.06 -37.50 -12.90
C SER A 11 8.41 -36.28 -12.25
N ALA A 12 8.19 -36.29 -10.92
CA ALA A 12 7.69 -35.14 -10.18
C ALA A 12 8.69 -33.98 -10.17
N ALA A 13 10.00 -34.26 -10.07
CA ALA A 13 11.06 -33.27 -10.13
C ALA A 13 11.19 -32.63 -11.53
N ASN A 14 11.10 -33.41 -12.61
CA ASN A 14 11.13 -32.85 -13.97
C ASN A 14 9.87 -32.03 -14.26
N LYS A 15 8.69 -32.47 -13.77
CA LYS A 15 7.47 -31.66 -13.83
C LYS A 15 7.53 -30.41 -12.95
N PHE A 16 8.39 -30.40 -11.93
CA PHE A 16 8.69 -29.23 -11.10
C PHE A 16 9.47 -28.16 -11.88
N VAL A 17 10.28 -28.56 -12.86
CA VAL A 17 11.07 -27.63 -13.68
C VAL A 17 10.27 -27.12 -14.90
N ASP A 18 9.45 -27.96 -15.53
CA ASP A 18 8.86 -27.64 -16.84
C ASP A 18 7.66 -26.66 -16.80
N ASP A 19 6.81 -26.72 -15.77
CA ASP A 19 5.67 -25.77 -15.61
C ASP A 19 6.10 -24.39 -15.04
N SER A 20 7.41 -24.09 -15.00
CA SER A 20 7.94 -22.82 -14.50
C SER A 20 7.90 -21.70 -15.55
N GLN A 21 6.72 -21.37 -16.08
CA GLN A 21 6.58 -19.99 -16.52
C GLN A 21 6.83 -19.11 -15.30
N PRO A 22 7.75 -18.12 -15.38
CA PRO A 22 8.04 -17.29 -14.23
C PRO A 22 6.74 -16.65 -13.79
N ALA A 23 6.27 -17.02 -12.60
CA ALA A 23 5.09 -16.40 -12.02
C ALA A 23 5.33 -14.89 -12.06
N ARG A 24 4.37 -14.14 -12.65
CA ARG A 24 4.41 -12.68 -12.72
C ARG A 24 4.80 -12.14 -11.34
N THR A 25 6.00 -11.56 -11.23
CA THR A 25 6.49 -11.01 -9.96
C THR A 25 5.93 -9.61 -9.79
N VAL A 26 5.73 -9.20 -8.54
CA VAL A 26 5.31 -7.84 -8.20
C VAL A 26 6.38 -6.86 -8.69
N ALA A 27 7.66 -7.13 -8.42
CA ALA A 27 8.76 -6.27 -8.81
C ALA A 27 8.84 -5.98 -10.33
N SER A 28 8.49 -6.95 -11.19
CA SER A 28 8.50 -6.75 -12.65
C SER A 28 7.25 -6.07 -13.20
N SER A 29 6.20 -5.94 -12.37
CA SER A 29 4.88 -5.44 -12.78
C SER A 29 4.55 -4.05 -12.26
N ILE A 30 5.32 -3.54 -11.30
CA ILE A 30 5.20 -2.16 -10.81
C ILE A 30 5.98 -1.21 -11.73
N THR A 31 5.52 0.03 -11.81
CA THR A 31 6.23 1.11 -12.50
C THR A 31 7.66 1.22 -11.97
N SER A 32 8.64 1.48 -12.84
CA SER A 32 10.01 1.67 -12.38
C SER A 32 10.13 2.94 -11.54
N SER A 33 10.95 2.90 -10.50
CA SER A 33 11.28 4.08 -9.70
C SER A 33 12.07 5.10 -10.53
N ASP A 34 11.70 6.37 -10.48
CA ASP A 34 12.54 7.48 -10.94
C ASP A 34 13.62 7.80 -9.89
N ALA A 35 14.38 6.77 -9.48
CA ALA A 35 15.23 6.73 -8.28
C ALA A 35 16.32 7.80 -8.20
N ASP A 36 16.60 8.53 -9.29
CA ASP A 36 17.78 9.38 -9.41
C ASP A 36 17.59 10.85 -9.03
N ARG A 37 16.42 11.29 -8.52
CA ARG A 37 16.15 12.74 -8.57
C ARG A 37 15.78 13.50 -7.28
N SER A 38 15.52 12.87 -6.13
CA SER A 38 15.36 13.63 -4.87
C SER A 38 15.65 12.80 -3.61
N GLU A 39 16.58 13.28 -2.77
CA GLU A 39 16.88 12.67 -1.46
C GLU A 39 15.65 12.61 -0.56
N LYS A 40 14.71 13.56 -0.69
CA LYS A 40 13.48 13.63 0.10
C LYS A 40 12.51 12.48 -0.16
N CYS A 41 12.64 11.78 -1.29
CA CYS A 41 11.79 10.63 -1.58
C CYS A 41 12.44 9.29 -1.18
N ARG A 42 13.68 9.30 -0.66
CA ARG A 42 14.46 8.08 -0.42
C ARG A 42 13.79 7.13 0.56
N GLU A 43 13.29 7.62 1.69
CA GLU A 43 12.67 6.77 2.69
C GLU A 43 11.34 6.17 2.22
N ALA A 44 10.53 6.95 1.48
CA ALA A 44 9.32 6.45 0.84
C ALA A 44 9.64 5.32 -0.16
N GLN A 45 10.67 5.49 -1.00
CA GLN A 45 11.12 4.47 -1.95
C GLN A 45 11.66 3.21 -1.24
N ASN A 46 12.42 3.38 -0.15
CA ASN A 46 12.93 2.25 0.63
C ASN A 46 11.81 1.45 1.30
N ALA A 47 10.81 2.13 1.86
CA ALA A 47 9.62 1.49 2.42
C ALA A 47 8.87 0.70 1.34
N LEU A 48 8.67 1.29 0.16
CA LEU A 48 7.99 0.65 -0.95
C LEU A 48 8.76 -0.58 -1.47
N ARG A 49 10.07 -0.45 -1.69
CA ARG A 49 10.96 -1.56 -2.10
C ARG A 49 10.91 -2.73 -1.11
N SER A 50 10.95 -2.43 0.18
CA SER A 50 10.90 -3.45 1.24
C SER A 50 9.56 -4.20 1.23
N ALA A 51 8.46 -3.48 0.98
CA ALA A 51 7.14 -4.06 0.86
C ALA A 51 6.98 -4.93 -0.39
N VAL A 52 7.52 -4.50 -1.53
CA VAL A 52 7.57 -5.30 -2.77
C VAL A 52 8.31 -6.61 -2.51
N GLN A 53 9.51 -6.55 -1.92
CA GLN A 53 10.31 -7.75 -1.61
C GLN A 53 9.58 -8.70 -0.65
N SER A 54 8.91 -8.16 0.37
CA SER A 54 8.16 -8.96 1.35
C SER A 54 6.93 -9.59 0.73
N ALA A 55 6.20 -8.87 -0.13
CA ALA A 55 5.04 -9.40 -0.82
C ALA A 55 5.43 -10.47 -1.86
N ASP A 56 6.50 -10.24 -2.64
CA ASP A 56 7.05 -11.24 -3.58
C ASP A 56 7.51 -12.50 -2.84
N SER A 57 8.22 -12.35 -1.72
CA SER A 57 8.68 -13.49 -0.90
C SER A 57 7.50 -14.31 -0.37
N ALA A 58 6.43 -13.64 0.08
CA ALA A 58 5.21 -14.31 0.52
C ALA A 58 4.50 -15.02 -0.64
N LEU A 59 4.34 -14.38 -1.80
CA LEU A 59 3.75 -15.00 -2.98
C LEU A 59 4.55 -16.23 -3.44
N LEU A 60 5.88 -16.12 -3.51
CA LEU A 60 6.76 -17.21 -3.89
C LEU A 60 6.65 -18.38 -2.91
N THR A 61 6.71 -18.10 -1.61
CA THR A 61 6.59 -19.12 -0.56
C THR A 61 5.26 -19.86 -0.69
N GLY A 62 4.15 -19.14 -0.84
CA GLY A 62 2.85 -19.76 -1.01
C GLY A 62 2.73 -20.55 -2.31
N ALA A 63 3.33 -20.08 -3.41
CA ALA A 63 3.35 -20.81 -4.68
C ALA A 63 4.09 -22.15 -4.55
N VAL A 64 5.24 -22.16 -3.86
CA VAL A 64 6.02 -23.37 -3.55
C VAL A 64 5.20 -24.34 -2.69
N ILE A 65 4.62 -23.86 -1.58
CA ILE A 65 3.78 -24.69 -0.68
C ILE A 65 2.59 -25.30 -1.45
N ASN A 66 1.89 -24.47 -2.23
CA ASN A 66 0.74 -24.91 -3.02
C ASN A 66 1.13 -25.98 -4.05
N ARG A 67 2.29 -25.80 -4.70
CA ARG A 67 2.80 -26.77 -5.67
C ARG A 67 3.16 -28.09 -5.00
N LEU A 68 3.94 -28.05 -3.92
CA LEU A 68 4.32 -29.25 -3.16
C LEU A 68 3.08 -30.04 -2.71
N ASN A 69 2.07 -29.35 -2.17
CA ASN A 69 0.83 -29.97 -1.72
C ASN A 69 0.00 -30.57 -2.87
N LYS A 70 -0.08 -29.90 -4.03
CA LYS A 70 -0.84 -30.43 -5.16
C LYS A 70 -0.13 -31.60 -5.83
N VAL A 71 1.19 -31.51 -6.01
CA VAL A 71 2.00 -32.59 -6.60
C VAL A 71 1.99 -33.82 -5.71
N SER A 72 2.14 -33.68 -4.38
CA SER A 72 2.09 -34.81 -3.45
C SER A 72 0.74 -35.54 -3.45
N GLN A 73 -0.34 -34.83 -3.81
CA GLN A 73 -1.70 -35.38 -3.96
C GLN A 73 -2.03 -35.81 -5.40
N GLY A 74 -1.08 -35.76 -6.34
CA GLY A 74 -1.31 -36.09 -7.75
C GLY A 74 -2.25 -35.12 -8.48
N LYS A 75 -2.46 -33.91 -7.95
CA LYS A 75 -3.36 -32.88 -8.51
C LYS A 75 -2.59 -31.89 -9.40
N ARG A 76 -3.29 -31.31 -10.37
CA ARG A 76 -2.74 -30.23 -11.23
C ARG A 76 -2.58 -28.93 -10.44
N VAL A 77 -1.53 -28.17 -10.72
CA VAL A 77 -1.19 -26.89 -10.08
C VAL A 77 -2.01 -25.73 -10.68
N THR A 78 -3.33 -25.84 -10.68
CA THR A 78 -4.23 -24.81 -11.23
C THR A 78 -5.33 -24.45 -10.24
N GLY A 79 -5.90 -23.25 -10.39
CA GLY A 79 -7.03 -22.78 -9.57
C GLY A 79 -6.64 -22.38 -8.14
N VAL A 80 -7.59 -22.54 -7.22
CA VAL A 80 -7.48 -22.11 -5.82
C VAL A 80 -6.30 -22.78 -5.12
N TRP A 81 -5.55 -22.00 -4.33
CA TRP A 81 -4.40 -22.51 -3.59
C TRP A 81 -4.81 -23.37 -2.40
N ALA A 82 -3.97 -24.34 -2.04
CA ALA A 82 -4.12 -25.17 -0.84
C ALA A 82 -4.24 -24.31 0.43
N THR A 83 -4.93 -24.81 1.46
CA THR A 83 -5.23 -24.05 2.69
C THR A 83 -3.96 -23.46 3.32
N GLU A 84 -2.89 -24.25 3.37
CA GLU A 84 -1.59 -23.88 3.95
C GLU A 84 -0.92 -22.75 3.17
N ALA A 85 -1.17 -22.66 1.86
CA ALA A 85 -0.64 -21.62 1.00
C ALA A 85 -1.50 -20.34 0.98
N GLN A 86 -2.74 -20.39 1.47
CA GLN A 86 -3.62 -19.22 1.52
C GLN A 86 -3.10 -18.16 2.50
N ASP A 87 -2.42 -18.56 3.58
CA ASP A 87 -1.89 -17.60 4.56
C ASP A 87 -0.73 -16.79 3.98
N SER A 88 0.08 -17.38 3.08
CA SER A 88 1.09 -16.64 2.34
C SER A 88 0.47 -15.62 1.37
N LEU A 89 -0.67 -15.95 0.73
CA LEU A 89 -1.41 -14.97 -0.09
C LEU A 89 -1.94 -13.83 0.78
N ARG A 90 -2.53 -14.13 1.94
CA ARG A 90 -3.01 -13.13 2.89
C ARG A 90 -1.90 -12.19 3.35
N ALA A 91 -0.75 -12.77 3.73
CA ALA A 91 0.43 -12.02 4.13
C ALA A 91 0.91 -11.07 3.02
N SER A 92 0.95 -11.53 1.75
CA SER A 92 1.37 -10.67 0.63
C SER A 92 0.52 -9.41 0.48
N VAL A 93 -0.80 -9.52 0.63
CA VAL A 93 -1.74 -8.38 0.56
C VAL A 93 -1.55 -7.44 1.75
N LEU A 94 -1.30 -7.98 2.95
CA LEU A 94 -1.02 -7.17 4.13
C LEU A 94 0.30 -6.41 4.01
N PHE A 95 1.36 -7.04 3.48
CA PHE A 95 2.62 -6.36 3.17
C PHE A 95 2.43 -5.26 2.13
N GLY A 96 1.66 -5.53 1.07
CA GLY A 96 1.33 -4.53 0.05
C GLY A 96 0.64 -3.30 0.64
N GLY A 97 -0.40 -3.50 1.46
CA GLY A 97 -1.12 -2.41 2.11
C GLY A 97 -0.29 -1.65 3.15
N ALA A 98 0.51 -2.34 3.96
CA ALA A 98 1.40 -1.72 4.93
C ALA A 98 2.53 -0.93 4.27
N GLY A 99 3.06 -1.43 3.15
CA GLY A 99 4.05 -0.76 2.32
C GLY A 99 3.54 0.55 1.74
N LEU A 100 2.36 0.51 1.12
CA LEU A 100 1.68 1.70 0.63
C LEU A 100 1.52 2.73 1.75
N ASP A 101 0.98 2.33 2.91
CA ASP A 101 0.74 3.24 4.03
C ASP A 101 2.03 3.91 4.51
N ARG A 102 3.07 3.10 4.77
CA ARG A 102 4.35 3.62 5.27
C ARG A 102 5.03 4.53 4.25
N ALA A 103 4.99 4.16 2.97
CA ALA A 103 5.62 4.92 1.89
C ALA A 103 4.94 6.29 1.70
N LEU A 104 3.60 6.34 1.65
CA LEU A 104 2.87 7.59 1.47
C LEU A 104 3.00 8.52 2.68
N LYS A 105 2.99 7.99 3.90
CA LYS A 105 3.22 8.80 5.12
C LYS A 105 4.63 9.38 5.17
N GLY A 106 5.64 8.57 4.88
CA GLY A 106 7.02 9.05 4.80
C GLY A 106 7.18 10.12 3.72
N LEU A 107 6.56 9.92 2.55
CA LEU A 107 6.56 10.91 1.49
C LEU A 107 5.96 12.24 1.94
N VAL A 108 4.82 12.21 2.64
CA VAL A 108 4.16 13.40 3.19
C VAL A 108 5.05 14.12 4.20
N GLU A 109 5.62 13.39 5.15
CA GLU A 109 6.51 13.92 6.20
C GLU A 109 7.75 14.59 5.60
N ASP A 110 8.37 13.95 4.60
CA ASP A 110 9.65 14.37 4.07
C ASP A 110 9.54 15.46 2.98
N THR A 111 8.42 15.53 2.25
CA THR A 111 8.32 16.37 1.04
C THR A 111 7.41 17.58 1.17
N ILE A 112 6.35 17.57 2.01
CA ILE A 112 5.44 18.72 2.13
C ILE A 112 6.17 20.03 2.46
N PRO A 113 7.11 20.07 3.43
CA PRO A 113 7.79 21.31 3.77
C PRO A 113 8.52 21.96 2.58
N GLU A 114 9.09 21.15 1.70
CA GLU A 114 9.79 21.61 0.51
C GLU A 114 8.84 21.94 -0.64
N LEU A 115 7.85 21.09 -0.92
CA LEU A 115 6.83 21.36 -1.94
C LEU A 115 6.13 22.70 -1.71
N MET A 116 5.90 23.05 -0.44
CA MET A 116 5.28 24.32 -0.06
C MET A 116 6.07 25.57 -0.44
N THR A 117 7.38 25.47 -0.72
CA THR A 117 8.19 26.65 -1.08
C THR A 117 7.92 27.10 -2.51
N PHE A 118 7.47 26.19 -3.39
CA PHE A 118 7.31 26.47 -4.82
C PHE A 118 5.98 26.02 -5.43
N ASP A 119 5.25 25.08 -4.83
CA ASP A 119 3.96 24.59 -5.33
C ASP A 119 2.79 25.37 -4.70
N PRO A 120 2.10 26.25 -5.46
CA PRO A 120 1.00 27.04 -4.93
C PRO A 120 -0.22 26.18 -4.53
N ALA A 121 -0.40 25.01 -5.16
CA ALA A 121 -1.51 24.13 -4.84
C ALA A 121 -1.34 23.50 -3.45
N VAL A 122 -0.13 23.06 -3.12
CA VAL A 122 0.20 22.55 -1.77
C VAL A 122 0.07 23.67 -0.72
N SER A 123 0.57 24.87 -1.03
CA SER A 123 0.41 26.05 -0.15
C SER A 123 -1.06 26.44 0.07
N LYS A 124 -1.92 26.26 -0.94
CA LYS A 124 -3.36 26.48 -0.80
C LYS A 124 -3.98 25.43 0.14
N LYS A 125 -3.60 24.16 0.03
CA LYS A 125 -4.10 23.09 0.90
C LYS A 125 -3.76 23.30 2.37
N LEU A 126 -2.55 23.77 2.69
CA LEU A 126 -2.25 24.16 4.08
C LEU A 126 -3.18 25.28 4.53
N ARG A 127 -3.36 26.34 3.72
CA ARG A 127 -4.23 27.46 4.09
C ARG A 127 -5.66 27.01 4.35
N ASP A 128 -6.21 26.15 3.49
CA ASP A 128 -7.54 25.58 3.65
C ASP A 128 -7.63 24.74 4.95
N HIS A 129 -6.61 23.93 5.24
CA HIS A 129 -6.54 23.17 6.49
C HIS A 129 -6.45 24.09 7.71
N SER A 130 -5.53 25.06 7.72
CA SER A 130 -5.33 26.00 8.82
C SER A 130 -6.58 26.83 9.09
N ALA A 131 -7.28 27.29 8.04
CA ALA A 131 -8.54 28.00 8.19
C ALA A 131 -9.57 27.13 8.93
N ASN A 132 -9.73 25.87 8.52
CA ASN A 132 -10.65 24.94 9.19
C ASN A 132 -10.21 24.63 10.63
N SER A 133 -8.91 24.55 10.89
CA SER A 133 -8.37 24.23 12.22
C SER A 133 -8.57 25.32 13.25
N ILE A 134 -8.69 26.59 12.85
CA ILE A 134 -8.87 27.74 13.77
C ILE A 134 -10.31 28.24 13.82
N THR A 135 -11.22 27.65 13.04
CA THR A 135 -12.63 28.04 12.99
C THR A 135 -13.52 27.05 13.72
N VAL A 136 -14.42 27.56 14.56
CA VAL A 136 -15.52 26.80 15.17
C VAL A 136 -16.83 27.40 14.66
N GLY A 137 -17.52 26.66 13.78
CA GLY A 137 -18.71 27.16 13.08
C GLY A 137 -18.34 28.21 12.03
N GLN A 138 -18.80 29.46 12.21
CA GLN A 138 -18.49 30.59 11.32
C GLN A 138 -17.51 31.60 11.93
N SER A 139 -16.98 31.32 13.13
CA SER A 139 -16.12 32.24 13.88
C SER A 139 -14.76 31.61 14.14
N VAL A 140 -13.74 32.47 14.24
CA VAL A 140 -12.39 32.07 14.67
C VAL A 140 -12.41 31.79 16.19
N ASP A 141 -11.83 30.67 16.62
CA ASP A 141 -11.62 30.37 18.04
C ASP A 141 -10.44 31.19 18.58
N PRO A 142 -10.70 32.16 19.49
CA PRO A 142 -9.64 33.01 20.03
C PRO A 142 -8.58 32.23 20.80
N ASN A 143 -8.94 31.12 21.47
CA ASN A 143 -7.99 30.36 22.26
C ASN A 143 -6.98 29.64 21.37
N GLN A 144 -7.46 28.98 20.31
CA GLN A 144 -6.59 28.32 19.33
C GLN A 144 -5.67 29.32 18.61
N LEU A 145 -6.18 30.53 18.33
CA LEU A 145 -5.37 31.58 17.73
C LEU A 145 -4.27 32.08 18.69
N ILE A 146 -4.59 32.28 19.97
CA ILE A 146 -3.62 32.68 20.99
C ILE A 146 -2.56 31.59 21.18
N ASP A 147 -2.97 30.33 21.33
CA ASP A 147 -2.05 29.19 21.49
C ASP A 147 -1.09 29.07 20.30
N LEU A 148 -1.58 29.34 19.09
CA LEU A 148 -0.78 29.35 17.87
C LEU A 148 0.22 30.50 17.84
N LEU A 149 -0.19 31.71 18.24
CA LEU A 149 0.65 32.91 18.21
C LEU A 149 1.70 32.94 19.33
N LEU A 150 1.41 32.33 20.47
CA LEU A 150 2.29 32.28 21.64
C LEU A 150 3.15 31.01 21.69
N HIS A 151 3.10 30.15 20.68
CA HIS A 151 3.88 28.92 20.65
C HIS A 151 5.39 29.22 20.67
N GLU A 152 6.09 28.72 21.68
CA GLU A 152 7.49 29.06 21.91
C GLU A 152 8.43 28.50 20.81
N GLY A 153 9.39 29.31 20.38
CA GLY A 153 10.54 28.87 19.59
C GLY A 153 10.26 28.40 18.15
N THR A 154 9.03 28.53 17.64
CA THR A 154 8.67 28.11 16.28
C THR A 154 7.74 29.13 15.62
N SER A 155 7.83 29.32 14.30
CA SER A 155 6.89 30.21 13.62
C SER A 155 5.47 29.61 13.61
N PRO A 156 4.39 30.42 13.69
CA PRO A 156 3.01 29.93 13.58
C PRO A 156 2.78 29.08 12.33
N ARG A 157 3.45 29.42 11.22
CA ARG A 157 3.40 28.64 9.98
C ARG A 157 3.93 27.21 10.18
N ASP A 158 5.04 27.05 10.89
CA ASP A 158 5.64 25.74 11.14
C ASP A 158 4.79 24.90 12.08
N VAL A 159 4.14 25.52 13.07
CA VAL A 159 3.19 24.85 13.97
C VAL A 159 2.00 24.30 13.19
N LEU A 160 1.38 25.13 12.34
CA LEU A 160 0.28 24.72 11.47
C LEU A 160 0.69 23.63 10.48
N MET A 161 1.88 23.75 9.89
CA MET A 161 2.42 22.75 8.97
C MET A 161 2.65 21.40 9.66
N LYS A 162 3.27 21.39 10.85
CA LYS A 162 3.47 20.17 11.64
C LYS A 162 2.13 19.54 12.05
N GLY A 163 1.16 20.35 12.47
CA GLY A 163 -0.20 19.89 12.77
C GLY A 163 -0.87 19.24 11.56
N TRP A 164 -0.74 19.87 10.39
CA TRP A 164 -1.29 19.34 9.14
C TRP A 164 -0.64 18.01 8.75
N ILE A 165 0.70 17.93 8.76
CA ILE A 165 1.43 16.69 8.49
C ILE A 165 1.00 15.59 9.46
N SER A 166 0.92 15.89 10.76
CA SER A 166 0.43 14.93 11.78
C SER A 166 -1.00 14.46 11.49
N SER A 167 -1.90 15.36 11.07
CA SER A 167 -3.26 14.97 10.67
C SER A 167 -3.26 14.04 9.44
N LEU A 168 -2.35 14.26 8.49
CA LEU A 168 -2.18 13.43 7.29
C LEU A 168 -1.50 12.08 7.60
N THR A 169 -0.70 11.95 8.66
CA THR A 169 -0.02 10.69 8.97
C THR A 169 -0.58 9.92 10.17
N SER A 170 -1.47 10.53 10.95
CA SER A 170 -2.10 9.90 12.12
C SER A 170 -2.96 8.67 11.80
N SER A 171 -3.67 8.68 10.66
CA SER A 171 -4.52 7.58 10.24
C SER A 171 -3.89 6.76 9.11
N SER A 172 -4.20 5.48 9.04
CA SER A 172 -3.66 4.58 8.01
C SER A 172 -4.35 4.78 6.65
N ALA A 173 -3.58 4.78 5.57
CA ALA A 173 -4.02 4.77 4.18
C ALA A 173 -4.58 3.40 3.77
N GLN A 174 -5.70 3.02 4.39
CA GLN A 174 -6.38 1.73 4.19
C GLN A 174 -7.63 1.85 3.30
N SER A 175 -7.78 2.97 2.60
CA SER A 175 -8.87 3.25 1.67
C SER A 175 -8.41 4.11 0.50
N ALA A 176 -9.13 4.04 -0.62
CA ALA A 176 -8.83 4.86 -1.79
C ALA A 176 -9.03 6.36 -1.48
N GLU A 177 -10.03 6.69 -0.66
CA GLU A 177 -10.30 8.03 -0.16
C GLU A 177 -9.09 8.60 0.57
N ARG A 178 -8.46 7.80 1.44
CA ARG A 178 -7.29 8.25 2.19
C ARG A 178 -6.08 8.42 1.27
N VAL A 179 -5.87 7.52 0.31
CA VAL A 179 -4.81 7.66 -0.69
C VAL A 179 -5.02 8.90 -1.55
N GLU A 180 -6.26 9.18 -1.95
CA GLU A 180 -6.65 10.38 -2.69
C GLU A 180 -6.34 11.65 -1.91
N GLU A 181 -6.68 11.68 -0.62
CA GLU A 181 -6.41 12.81 0.26
C GLU A 181 -4.90 13.09 0.38
N LEU A 182 -4.10 12.05 0.60
CA LEU A 182 -2.64 12.17 0.66
C LEU A 182 -2.05 12.65 -0.67
N ALA A 183 -2.48 12.07 -1.79
CA ALA A 183 -2.05 12.49 -3.12
C ALA A 183 -2.45 13.94 -3.43
N SER A 184 -3.65 14.36 -3.01
CA SER A 184 -4.14 15.74 -3.10
C SER A 184 -3.32 16.70 -2.25
N ALA A 185 -2.94 16.32 -1.03
CA ALA A 185 -2.09 17.13 -0.16
C ALA A 185 -0.69 17.32 -0.76
N LEU A 186 -0.17 16.28 -1.43
CA LEU A 186 1.09 16.32 -2.16
C LEU A 186 1.01 17.09 -3.49
N GLY A 187 -0.18 17.52 -3.94
CA GLY A 187 -0.36 18.27 -5.20
C GLY A 187 -0.34 17.40 -6.47
N VAL A 188 -0.59 16.09 -6.36
CA VAL A 188 -0.63 15.18 -7.51
C VAL A 188 -1.86 15.47 -8.36
N THR A 189 -1.66 15.71 -9.67
CA THR A 189 -2.74 16.10 -10.61
C THR A 189 -2.91 15.16 -11.80
N ASP A 190 -2.07 14.14 -11.97
CA ASP A 190 -2.15 13.21 -13.09
C ASP A 190 -3.54 12.56 -13.23
N ALA A 191 -4.22 12.79 -14.34
CA ALA A 191 -5.62 12.39 -14.50
C ALA A 191 -5.82 10.87 -14.40
N THR A 192 -4.87 10.08 -14.92
CA THR A 192 -4.94 8.61 -14.93
C THR A 192 -4.83 8.06 -13.51
N LEU A 193 -3.84 8.53 -12.75
CA LEU A 193 -3.65 8.18 -11.34
C LEU A 193 -4.84 8.63 -10.50
N ARG A 194 -5.36 9.83 -10.74
CA ARG A 194 -6.54 10.37 -10.05
C ARG A 194 -7.79 9.51 -10.26
N GLN A 195 -7.93 8.87 -11.43
CA GLN A 195 -9.02 7.91 -11.66
C GLN A 195 -8.84 6.61 -10.86
N ARG A 196 -7.61 6.12 -10.68
CA ARG A 196 -7.33 4.89 -9.92
C ARG A 196 -7.59 5.06 -8.42
N ILE A 197 -7.24 6.22 -7.88
CA ILE A 197 -7.42 6.57 -6.46
C ILE A 197 -8.77 7.24 -6.17
N ALA A 198 -9.63 7.41 -7.17
CA ALA A 198 -10.91 8.10 -6.98
C ALA A 198 -11.76 7.44 -5.88
N PRO A 199 -12.46 8.24 -5.07
CA PRO A 199 -13.32 7.72 -4.00
C PRO A 199 -14.51 6.95 -4.59
N ALA A 200 -15.10 6.08 -3.78
CA ALA A 200 -16.20 5.22 -4.21
C ALA A 200 -17.43 6.07 -4.55
N LYS A 201 -17.88 6.03 -5.81
CA LYS A 201 -19.17 6.60 -6.20
C LYS A 201 -20.28 5.64 -5.79
N LYS A 202 -21.32 6.16 -5.14
CA LYS A 202 -22.51 5.37 -4.76
C LYS A 202 -23.12 4.74 -6.04
N GLY A 203 -23.19 3.41 -6.09
CA GLY A 203 -23.68 2.65 -7.25
C GLY A 203 -22.70 2.56 -8.44
N GLY A 204 -21.48 3.07 -8.31
CA GLY A 204 -20.44 3.01 -9.34
C GLY A 204 -19.63 1.71 -9.30
N ARG A 205 -18.89 1.45 -10.39
CA ARG A 205 -17.90 0.37 -10.45
C ARG A 205 -16.72 0.69 -9.53
N LYS A 206 -16.32 -0.27 -8.70
CA LYS A 206 -15.14 -0.14 -7.84
C LYS A 206 -13.85 -0.09 -8.67
N THR A 207 -12.92 0.76 -8.28
CA THR A 207 -11.57 0.78 -8.86
C THR A 207 -10.77 -0.46 -8.42
N PRO A 208 -9.71 -0.85 -9.15
CA PRO A 208 -8.84 -1.93 -8.73
C PRO A 208 -8.28 -1.71 -7.32
N LEU A 209 -7.89 -0.47 -6.98
CA LEU A 209 -7.38 -0.13 -5.65
C LEU A 209 -8.44 -0.32 -4.55
N GLN A 210 -9.70 0.05 -4.82
CA GLN A 210 -10.80 -0.18 -3.87
C GLN A 210 -11.07 -1.67 -3.63
N LEU A 211 -10.94 -2.49 -4.67
CA LEU A 211 -11.04 -3.95 -4.53
C LEU A 211 -9.89 -4.51 -3.70
N ALA A 212 -8.66 -4.02 -3.93
CA ALA A 212 -7.49 -4.40 -3.15
C ALA A 212 -7.66 -4.05 -1.66
N PHE A 213 -8.13 -2.84 -1.33
CA PHE A 213 -8.40 -2.45 0.06
C PHE A 213 -9.53 -3.24 0.69
N ALA A 214 -10.61 -3.53 -0.05
CA ALA A 214 -11.68 -4.39 0.45
C ALA A 214 -11.16 -5.80 0.78
N ALA A 215 -10.32 -6.37 -0.08
CA ALA A 215 -9.68 -7.66 0.17
C ALA A 215 -8.74 -7.60 1.38
N ARG A 216 -7.88 -6.58 1.47
CA ARG A 216 -6.96 -6.35 2.60
C ARG A 216 -7.72 -6.24 3.92
N ASN A 217 -8.79 -5.45 3.98
CA ASN A 217 -9.55 -5.24 5.22
C ASN A 217 -10.29 -6.52 5.62
N GLN A 218 -10.85 -7.26 4.65
CA GLN A 218 -11.41 -8.58 4.92
C GLN A 218 -10.34 -9.54 5.48
N ILE A 219 -9.13 -9.55 4.92
CA ILE A 219 -8.01 -10.38 5.40
C ILE A 219 -7.62 -9.97 6.82
N ALA A 220 -7.50 -8.67 7.09
CA ALA A 220 -7.19 -8.18 8.42
C ALA A 220 -8.24 -8.67 9.44
N HIS A 221 -9.53 -8.54 9.14
CA HIS A 221 -10.59 -9.07 9.99
C HIS A 221 -10.55 -10.60 10.15
N GLU A 222 -10.18 -11.36 9.11
CA GLU A 222 -10.03 -12.83 9.20
C GLU A 222 -8.87 -13.25 10.11
N LEU A 223 -7.78 -12.46 10.16
CA LEU A 223 -6.62 -12.72 11.00
C LEU A 223 -6.77 -12.18 12.41
N ASP A 224 -7.54 -11.11 12.58
CA ASP A 224 -7.86 -10.45 13.86
C ASP A 224 -8.91 -11.21 14.70
N ILE A 225 -9.35 -12.39 14.24
CA ILE A 225 -10.10 -13.33 15.07
C ILE A 225 -9.11 -13.89 16.12
N THR A 226 -8.92 -13.11 17.18
CA THR A 226 -8.03 -13.39 18.31
C THR A 226 -8.45 -14.67 19.03
N GLN A 227 -7.47 -15.57 19.18
CA GLN A 227 -7.45 -16.71 20.13
C GLN A 227 -8.80 -17.41 20.41
N PRO A 228 -9.44 -18.02 19.41
CA PRO A 228 -10.44 -19.02 19.70
C PRO A 228 -9.78 -20.22 20.40
N GLU A 229 -10.43 -20.76 21.44
CA GLU A 229 -10.07 -22.05 22.02
C GLU A 229 -9.93 -23.11 20.90
N ALA A 230 -9.04 -24.09 21.07
CA ALA A 230 -8.67 -25.03 20.01
C ALA A 230 -9.88 -25.74 19.37
N GLU A 231 -10.97 -25.92 20.11
CA GLU A 231 -12.22 -26.53 19.67
C GLU A 231 -13.04 -25.63 18.71
N ILE A 232 -12.90 -24.31 18.80
CA ILE A 232 -13.64 -23.30 17.99
C ILE A 232 -12.83 -22.90 16.74
N ARG A 233 -11.54 -23.27 16.68
CA ARG A 233 -10.61 -22.88 15.61
C ARG A 233 -11.01 -23.44 14.23
N ARG A 234 -11.43 -24.72 14.16
CA ARG A 234 -11.87 -25.36 12.91
C ARG A 234 -13.10 -24.68 12.26
N PRO A 235 -14.19 -24.39 12.99
CA PRO A 235 -15.30 -23.60 12.48
C PRO A 235 -14.87 -22.23 11.95
N LEU A 236 -13.98 -21.52 12.65
CA LEU A 236 -13.54 -20.18 12.26
C LEU A 236 -12.63 -20.20 11.02
N GLU A 237 -11.82 -21.25 10.84
CA GLU A 237 -11.05 -21.47 9.61
C GLU A 237 -11.95 -21.75 8.40
N GLN A 238 -13.14 -22.33 8.59
CA GLN A 238 -14.13 -22.52 7.52
C GLN A 238 -14.77 -21.21 7.04
N ILE A 239 -14.79 -20.17 7.89
CA ILE A 239 -15.32 -18.84 7.55
C ILE A 239 -14.33 -18.06 6.65
N ARG A 240 -13.04 -18.43 6.66
CA ARG A 240 -12.02 -17.74 5.86
C ARG A 240 -12.27 -17.93 4.38
N ARG A 241 -12.38 -16.83 3.63
CA ARG A 241 -12.60 -16.89 2.19
C ARG A 241 -11.37 -17.45 1.48
N ARG A 242 -11.58 -18.42 0.59
CA ARG A 242 -10.53 -18.90 -0.32
C ARG A 242 -10.31 -17.89 -1.44
N ARG A 243 -9.04 -17.63 -1.74
CA ARG A 243 -8.60 -16.62 -2.71
C ARG A 243 -7.78 -17.26 -3.82
N ALA A 244 -7.85 -16.68 -5.00
CA ALA A 244 -7.01 -17.07 -6.14
C ALA A 244 -5.67 -16.33 -6.07
N GLY A 245 -4.56 -17.03 -6.37
CA GLY A 245 -3.23 -16.42 -6.33
C GLY A 245 -3.08 -15.23 -7.30
N ALA A 246 -3.62 -15.35 -8.52
CA ALA A 246 -3.58 -14.28 -9.52
C ALA A 246 -4.29 -13.01 -9.03
N GLU A 247 -5.51 -13.15 -8.48
CA GLU A 247 -6.29 -12.03 -7.95
C GLU A 247 -5.54 -11.29 -6.82
N MET A 248 -4.93 -12.04 -5.88
CA MET A 248 -4.16 -11.42 -4.80
C MET A 248 -2.88 -10.76 -5.28
N THR A 249 -2.24 -11.33 -6.29
CA THR A 249 -1.07 -10.73 -6.94
C THR A 249 -1.44 -9.39 -7.59
N ASP A 250 -2.56 -9.34 -8.32
CA ASP A 250 -3.07 -8.11 -8.93
C ASP A 250 -3.40 -7.04 -7.87
N HIS A 251 -3.98 -7.42 -6.73
CA HIS A 251 -4.23 -6.49 -5.63
C HIS A 251 -2.95 -5.90 -5.03
N VAL A 252 -1.94 -6.74 -4.83
CA VAL A 252 -0.62 -6.31 -4.33
C VAL A 252 0.04 -5.35 -5.31
N ILE A 253 0.07 -5.71 -6.60
CA ILE A 253 0.63 -4.87 -7.66
C ILE A 253 -0.09 -3.52 -7.68
N GLU A 254 -1.42 -3.49 -7.68
CA GLU A 254 -2.18 -2.25 -7.72
C GLU A 254 -1.84 -1.30 -6.57
N MET A 255 -1.78 -1.81 -5.33
CA MET A 255 -1.45 -0.98 -4.17
C MET A 255 -0.03 -0.39 -4.30
N LEU A 256 0.95 -1.23 -4.61
CA LEU A 256 2.35 -0.81 -4.64
C LEU A 256 2.65 0.09 -5.86
N ASP A 257 2.01 -0.16 -7.00
CA ASP A 257 2.15 0.65 -8.21
C ASP A 257 1.52 2.05 -8.04
N VAL A 258 0.35 2.16 -7.42
CA VAL A 258 -0.24 3.46 -7.09
C VAL A 258 0.69 4.29 -6.20
N ALA A 259 1.28 3.66 -5.18
CA ALA A 259 2.25 4.34 -4.32
C ALA A 259 3.49 4.78 -5.11
N GLN A 260 4.02 3.93 -5.98
CA GLN A 260 5.16 4.26 -6.84
C GLN A 260 4.90 5.47 -7.74
N LEU A 261 3.71 5.52 -8.37
CA LEU A 261 3.33 6.62 -9.26
C LEU A 261 3.23 7.95 -8.51
N ILE A 262 2.67 7.95 -7.29
CA ILE A 262 2.61 9.14 -6.43
C ILE A 262 4.04 9.61 -6.09
N ILE A 263 4.92 8.67 -5.71
CA ILE A 263 6.32 9.02 -5.38
C ILE A 263 7.04 9.59 -6.60
N ASN A 264 6.88 8.98 -7.78
CA ASN A 264 7.53 9.45 -9.01
C ASN A 264 7.06 10.85 -9.44
N ASP A 265 5.76 11.15 -9.29
CA ASP A 265 5.21 12.49 -9.55
C ASP A 265 5.85 13.54 -8.64
N VAL A 266 5.89 13.27 -7.33
CA VAL A 266 6.49 14.17 -6.33
C VAL A 266 7.98 14.34 -6.58
N ALA A 267 8.70 13.24 -6.80
CA ALA A 267 10.13 13.27 -7.10
C ALA A 267 10.41 14.15 -8.33
N THR A 268 9.68 13.95 -9.42
CA THR A 268 9.83 14.74 -10.65
C THR A 268 9.63 16.23 -10.41
N ARG A 269 8.65 16.63 -9.58
CA ARG A 269 8.40 18.03 -9.25
C ARG A 269 9.52 18.64 -8.41
N LEU A 270 9.99 17.92 -7.39
CA LEU A 270 11.12 18.36 -6.56
C LEU A 270 12.38 18.60 -7.40
N SER A 271 12.71 17.67 -8.30
CA SER A 271 13.92 17.77 -9.12
C SER A 271 13.91 18.91 -10.12
N LYS A 272 12.73 19.18 -10.71
CA LYS A 272 12.55 20.34 -11.58
C LYS A 272 12.77 21.65 -10.84
N HIS A 273 12.39 21.72 -9.56
CA HIS A 273 12.64 22.88 -8.73
C HIS A 273 14.13 23.00 -8.38
N THR A 274 14.77 21.94 -7.89
CA THR A 274 16.20 21.97 -7.53
C THR A 274 17.10 22.30 -8.71
N GLY A 275 16.82 21.75 -9.90
CA GLY A 275 17.59 22.01 -11.12
C GLY A 275 17.33 23.38 -11.76
N ALA A 276 16.29 24.10 -11.35
CA ALA A 276 16.02 25.47 -11.80
C ALA A 276 16.71 26.54 -10.93
N VAL A 277 17.32 26.14 -9.81
CA VAL A 277 17.97 27.04 -8.82
C VAL A 277 19.49 27.08 -8.99
N THR A 278 20.06 26.21 -9.83
CA THR A 278 21.46 26.26 -10.32
C THR A 278 21.57 27.05 -11.61
#